data_AF-A0AA94HQM4-F1
#
_entry.id   AF-A0AA94HQM4-F1
#
_cell.length_a   1.000
_cell.length_b   1.000
_cell.length_c   1.000
_cell.angle_alpha   90.00
_cell.angle_beta   90.00
_cell.angle_gamma   90.00
#
_symmetry.space_group_name_H-M   'P 1'
#
loop_
_entity.id
_entity.type
_entity.pdbx_description
1 polymer ?
#
loop_
_entity_poly.entity_id
_entity_poly.type
_entity_poly.pdbx_seq_one_letter_code
_entity_poly.pdbx_strand_id
1 'polypeptide(L)'
;MREKHIGFRTILTSLLFLALGMALSSGVAFGEERIPFTYPAFSAKKMPPVFFTHDQHIAYLEDKGQDCTACHQMTDDGLSETFLNVRNVAPGKQVDYLHATCTECHVKLAKGPRLVDCRVCHSERIASEYAAKK
;
A
#
# COMPACT_ATOMS: atom_id res chain seq x y z
N MET A 1 24.32 27.79 -51.76
CA MET A 1 24.45 27.54 -50.31
C MET A 1 23.10 27.73 -49.63
N ARG A 2 22.32 26.66 -49.48
CA ARG A 2 21.07 26.58 -48.69
C ARG A 2 20.73 25.08 -48.60
N GLU A 3 19.91 24.64 -47.65
CA GLU A 3 19.43 23.24 -47.50
C GLU A 3 20.17 22.28 -46.55
N LYS A 4 20.79 22.72 -45.43
CA LYS A 4 21.19 21.75 -44.36
C LYS A 4 20.86 22.10 -42.90
N HIS A 5 20.44 23.33 -42.59
CA HIS A 5 20.26 23.75 -41.18
C HIS A 5 18.87 23.49 -40.59
N ILE A 6 17.86 23.15 -41.41
CA ILE A 6 16.46 23.03 -40.93
C ILE A 6 16.21 21.63 -40.34
N GLY A 7 16.75 20.56 -40.93
CA GLY A 7 16.55 19.19 -40.44
C GLY A 7 17.28 18.86 -39.13
N PHE A 8 18.45 19.44 -38.90
CA PHE A 8 19.24 19.14 -37.69
C PHE A 8 18.63 19.76 -36.42
N ARG A 9 18.05 20.96 -36.52
CA ARG A 9 17.40 21.63 -35.38
C ARG A 9 16.10 20.96 -34.97
N THR A 10 15.29 20.50 -35.92
CA THR A 10 14.03 19.80 -35.64
C THR A 10 14.27 18.42 -35.05
N ILE A 11 15.27 17.67 -35.53
CA ILE A 11 15.65 16.37 -34.96
C ILE A 11 16.18 16.53 -33.53
N LEU A 12 17.03 17.53 -33.28
CA LEU A 12 17.58 17.77 -31.95
C LEU A 12 16.50 18.20 -30.95
N THR A 13 15.53 19.04 -31.35
CA THR A 13 14.39 19.39 -30.49
C THR A 13 13.49 18.20 -30.22
N SER A 14 13.20 17.37 -31.21
CA SER A 14 12.37 16.17 -31.02
C SER A 14 13.03 15.14 -30.10
N LEU A 15 14.35 14.95 -30.22
CA LEU A 15 15.12 14.10 -29.30
C LEU A 15 15.16 14.65 -27.87
N LEU A 16 15.24 15.98 -27.72
CA LEU A 16 15.21 16.63 -26.39
C LEU A 16 13.83 16.48 -25.71
N PHE A 17 12.74 16.63 -26.47
CA PHE A 17 11.38 16.39 -25.95
C PHE A 17 11.13 14.92 -25.62
N LEU A 18 11.68 13.98 -26.40
CA LEU A 18 11.55 12.55 -26.13
C LEU A 18 12.32 12.14 -24.87
N ALA A 19 13.55 12.64 -24.69
CA ALA A 19 14.35 12.40 -23.49
C ALA A 19 13.72 13.01 -22.22
N LEU A 20 13.12 14.20 -22.33
CA LEU A 20 12.43 14.84 -21.21
C LEU A 20 11.13 14.09 -20.82
N GLY A 21 10.41 13.54 -21.79
CA GLY A 21 9.22 12.71 -21.54
C GLY A 21 9.53 11.39 -20.81
N MET A 22 10.64 10.73 -21.16
CA MET A 22 11.11 9.52 -20.48
C MET A 22 11.59 9.78 -19.04
N ALA A 23 12.17 10.94 -18.77
CA ALA A 23 12.62 11.32 -17.42
C ALA A 23 11.45 11.61 -16.45
N LEU A 24 10.27 11.95 -16.97
CA LEU A 24 9.08 12.27 -16.16
C LEU A 24 8.19 11.06 -15.85
N SER A 25 8.46 9.90 -16.47
CA SER A 25 7.61 8.69 -16.35
C SER A 25 8.23 7.57 -15.51
N SER A 26 9.38 7.82 -14.87
CA SER A 26 10.07 6.85 -14.00
C SER A 26 9.57 6.82 -12.55
N GLY A 27 8.54 7.59 -12.21
CA GLY A 27 7.86 7.42 -10.93
C GLY A 27 7.05 6.13 -10.96
N VAL A 28 7.48 5.09 -10.24
CA VAL A 28 6.61 3.96 -9.95
C VAL A 28 5.38 4.52 -9.24
N ALA A 29 4.22 4.44 -9.88
CA ALA A 29 2.99 4.87 -9.27
C ALA A 29 2.60 3.78 -8.26
N PHE A 30 3.13 3.86 -7.04
CA PHE A 30 2.57 3.11 -5.92
C PHE A 30 1.11 3.54 -5.79
N GLY A 31 0.18 2.63 -6.10
CA GLY A 31 -1.21 2.97 -6.26
C GLY A 31 -1.82 3.42 -4.93
N GLU A 32 -2.87 4.24 -4.98
CA GLU A 32 -3.82 4.36 -3.87
C GLU A 32 -4.69 3.09 -3.73
N GLU A 33 -4.15 1.92 -4.10
CA GLU A 33 -4.89 0.67 -4.04
C GLU A 33 -5.24 0.37 -2.58
N ARG A 34 -6.54 0.28 -2.34
CA ARG A 34 -7.14 0.00 -1.05
C ARG A 34 -7.72 -1.39 -1.10
N ILE A 35 -6.98 -2.36 -0.57
CA ILE A 35 -7.43 -3.74 -0.49
C ILE A 35 -8.28 -3.92 0.78
N PRO A 36 -9.42 -4.63 0.72
CA PRO A 36 -10.15 -4.97 1.94
C PRO A 36 -9.25 -5.84 2.81
N PHE A 37 -8.99 -5.42 4.04
CA PHE A 37 -8.22 -6.23 4.97
C PHE A 37 -9.06 -7.45 5.35
N THR A 38 -8.56 -8.64 5.08
CA THR A 38 -9.26 -9.88 5.41
C THR A 38 -9.06 -10.19 6.88
N TYR A 39 -10.17 -10.33 7.60
CA TYR A 39 -10.18 -10.68 9.01
C TYR A 39 -11.05 -11.93 9.21
N PRO A 40 -10.87 -12.66 10.32
CA PRO A 40 -11.68 -13.82 10.64
C PRO A 40 -13.17 -13.49 10.60
N ALA A 41 -13.99 -14.50 10.30
CA ALA A 41 -15.43 -14.33 10.37
C ALA A 41 -15.85 -13.99 11.81
N PHE A 42 -16.43 -12.80 12.00
CA PHE A 42 -17.06 -12.39 13.26
C PHE A 42 -18.57 -12.44 13.12
N SER A 43 -19.27 -12.83 14.18
CA SER A 43 -20.74 -12.89 14.22
C SER A 43 -21.41 -11.52 14.15
N ALA A 44 -20.73 -10.45 14.56
CA ALA A 44 -21.21 -9.08 14.42
C ALA A 44 -20.06 -8.07 14.22
N LYS A 45 -20.06 -7.38 13.08
CA LYS A 45 -19.11 -6.29 12.80
C LYS A 45 -19.61 -5.02 13.48
N LYS A 46 -18.84 -4.46 14.42
CA LYS A 46 -19.18 -3.24 15.15
C LYS A 46 -18.72 -1.95 14.46
N MET A 47 -17.83 -2.07 13.49
CA MET A 47 -17.25 -0.95 12.73
C MET A 47 -17.14 -1.34 11.24
N PRO A 48 -17.03 -0.36 10.32
CA PRO A 48 -16.74 -0.62 8.92
C PRO A 48 -15.48 -1.49 8.73
N PRO A 49 -15.38 -2.26 7.63
CA PRO A 49 -14.15 -2.97 7.30
C PRO A 49 -12.97 -2.00 7.16
N VAL A 50 -11.77 -2.47 7.54
CA VAL A 50 -10.53 -1.75 7.26
C VAL A 50 -10.15 -1.97 5.81
N PHE A 51 -9.74 -0.88 5.15
CA PHE A 51 -9.15 -0.93 3.82
C PHE A 51 -7.69 -0.51 3.92
N PHE A 52 -6.80 -1.42 3.53
CA PHE A 52 -5.37 -1.31 3.70
C PHE A 52 -4.71 -0.82 2.42
N THR A 53 -3.76 0.10 2.53
CA THR A 53 -2.97 0.61 1.41
C THR A 53 -1.66 -0.16 1.28
N HIS A 54 -1.72 -1.36 0.69
CA HIS A 54 -0.61 -2.30 0.67
C HIS A 54 0.66 -1.71 0.02
N ASP A 55 0.51 -1.08 -1.14
CA ASP A 55 1.63 -0.45 -1.87
C ASP A 55 2.32 0.66 -1.08
N GLN A 56 1.55 1.46 -0.33
CA GLN A 56 2.12 2.52 0.51
C GLN A 56 2.98 1.95 1.65
N HIS A 57 2.57 0.81 2.20
CA HIS A 57 3.35 0.13 3.23
C HIS A 57 4.60 -0.50 2.64
N ILE A 58 4.51 -1.16 1.47
CA ILE A 58 5.68 -1.71 0.78
C ILE A 58 6.69 -0.61 0.45
N ALA A 59 6.25 0.48 -0.16
CA ALA A 59 7.14 1.60 -0.51
C ALA A 59 7.91 2.13 0.70
N TYR A 60 7.24 2.20 1.87
CA TYR A 60 7.88 2.59 3.11
C TYR A 60 8.88 1.53 3.62
N LEU A 61 8.52 0.24 3.58
CA LEU A 61 9.39 -0.85 4.02
C LEU A 61 10.64 -0.98 3.14
N GLU A 62 10.49 -0.84 1.81
CA GLU A 62 11.59 -0.87 0.85
C GLU A 62 12.60 0.26 1.11
N ASP A 63 12.14 1.49 1.37
CA ASP A 63 12.99 2.63 1.77
C ASP A 63 13.76 2.35 3.07
N LYS A 64 13.26 1.44 3.91
CA LYS A 64 13.91 1.00 5.15
C LYS A 64 14.73 -0.28 4.99
N GLY A 65 14.88 -0.80 3.78
CA GLY A 65 15.58 -2.05 3.51
C GLY A 65 14.93 -3.26 4.17
N GLN A 66 13.62 -3.18 4.44
CA GLN A 66 12.81 -4.28 4.96
C GLN A 66 12.07 -4.96 3.82
N ASP A 67 11.69 -6.21 4.02
CA ASP A 67 11.00 -7.03 3.02
C ASP A 67 9.60 -7.46 3.49
N CYS A 68 8.97 -8.32 2.70
CA CYS A 68 7.63 -8.84 2.95
C CYS A 68 7.50 -9.57 4.30
N THR A 69 8.60 -10.07 4.87
CA THR A 69 8.59 -10.79 6.15
C THR A 69 8.31 -9.88 7.35
N ALA A 70 8.36 -8.55 7.16
CA ALA A 70 7.93 -7.58 8.15
C ALA A 70 6.42 -7.70 8.48
N CYS A 71 5.60 -8.21 7.54
CA CYS A 71 4.15 -8.32 7.70
C CYS A 71 3.58 -9.69 7.35
N HIS A 72 4.38 -10.60 6.79
CA HIS A 72 3.96 -11.94 6.42
C HIS A 72 4.88 -12.99 7.01
N GLN A 73 4.31 -14.12 7.43
CA GLN A 73 5.09 -15.24 7.94
C GLN A 73 5.63 -16.04 6.76
N MET A 74 6.95 -16.30 6.74
CA MET A 74 7.51 -17.34 5.87
C MET A 74 7.14 -18.71 6.43
N THR A 75 6.60 -19.57 5.57
CA THR A 75 6.22 -20.96 5.88
C THR A 75 6.93 -21.91 4.92
N ASP A 76 6.80 -23.21 5.14
CA ASP A 76 7.38 -24.23 4.24
C ASP A 76 6.77 -24.15 2.82
N ASP A 77 5.52 -23.66 2.70
CA ASP A 77 4.82 -23.42 1.44
C ASP A 77 5.15 -22.05 0.81
N GLY A 78 6.08 -21.31 1.41
CA GLY A 78 6.44 -19.95 1.03
C GLY A 78 5.76 -18.88 1.91
N LEU A 79 5.68 -17.66 1.40
CA LEU A 79 5.19 -16.53 2.16
C LEU A 79 3.66 -16.62 2.35
N SER A 80 3.19 -16.56 3.59
CA SER A 80 1.75 -16.60 3.90
C SER A 80 1.05 -15.35 3.37
N GLU A 81 -0.09 -15.52 2.70
CA GLU A 81 -0.95 -14.39 2.29
C GLU A 81 -1.65 -13.71 3.48
N THR A 82 -1.60 -14.30 4.67
CA THR A 82 -2.17 -13.70 5.88
C THR A 82 -1.19 -12.83 6.62
N PHE A 83 -1.75 -11.86 7.35
CA PHE A 83 -0.98 -10.99 8.23
C PHE A 83 -0.20 -11.80 9.28
N LEU A 84 1.01 -11.33 9.58
CA LEU A 84 2.02 -11.98 10.39
C LEU A 84 1.43 -12.68 11.63
N ASN A 85 1.57 -14.00 11.69
CA ASN A 85 1.16 -14.87 12.80
C ASN A 85 -0.33 -14.80 13.21
N VAL A 86 -1.21 -14.12 12.46
CA VAL A 86 -2.60 -13.90 12.88
C VAL A 86 -3.36 -15.22 13.09
N ARG A 87 -3.08 -16.23 12.26
CA ARG A 87 -3.70 -17.57 12.36
C ARG A 87 -3.23 -18.38 13.56
N ASN A 88 -2.09 -18.02 14.16
CA ASN A 88 -1.56 -18.69 15.36
C ASN A 88 -2.26 -18.16 16.63
N VAL A 89 -3.04 -17.08 16.54
CA VAL A 89 -3.80 -16.50 17.64
C VAL A 89 -5.22 -17.10 17.67
N ALA A 90 -5.74 -17.38 18.86
CA ALA A 90 -7.10 -17.89 19.02
C ALA A 90 -8.14 -16.97 18.33
N PRO A 91 -9.16 -17.50 17.62
CA PRO A 91 -10.07 -16.68 16.80
C PRO A 91 -10.69 -15.46 17.52
N GLY A 92 -11.09 -15.62 18.79
CA GLY A 92 -11.64 -14.54 19.61
C GLY A 92 -10.65 -13.45 20.05
N LYS A 93 -9.36 -13.62 19.73
CA LYS A 93 -8.26 -12.70 20.08
C LYS A 93 -7.55 -12.09 18.87
N GLN A 94 -7.91 -12.52 17.66
CA GLN A 94 -7.23 -12.05 16.44
C GLN A 94 -7.45 -10.56 16.18
N VAL A 95 -8.60 -9.98 16.55
CA VAL A 95 -8.82 -8.51 16.44
C VAL A 95 -7.89 -7.74 17.36
N ASP A 96 -7.80 -8.17 18.62
CA ASP A 96 -6.91 -7.53 19.61
C ASP A 96 -5.45 -7.61 19.14
N TYR A 97 -5.06 -8.76 18.59
CA TYR A 97 -3.75 -8.96 17.99
C TYR A 97 -3.50 -8.02 16.81
N LEU A 98 -4.42 -7.93 15.85
CA LEU A 98 -4.30 -7.01 14.71
C LEU A 98 -4.18 -5.56 15.16
N HIS A 99 -5.00 -5.11 16.12
CA HIS A 99 -4.89 -3.76 16.67
C HIS A 99 -3.53 -3.51 17.31
N ALA A 100 -3.03 -4.44 18.11
CA ALA A 100 -1.73 -4.33 18.76
C ALA A 100 -0.60 -4.25 17.73
N THR A 101 -0.51 -5.22 16.81
CA THR A 101 0.61 -5.32 15.87
C THR A 101 0.65 -4.16 14.87
N CYS A 102 -0.50 -3.72 14.34
CA CYS A 102 -0.54 -2.57 13.43
C CYS A 102 -0.10 -1.29 14.16
N THR A 103 -0.64 -1.04 15.36
CA THR A 103 -0.36 0.19 16.09
C THR A 103 1.03 0.21 16.73
N GLU A 104 1.62 -0.95 17.02
CA GLU A 104 3.01 -1.04 17.51
C GLU A 104 4.00 -0.40 16.53
N CYS A 105 3.93 -0.77 15.25
CA CYS A 105 4.77 -0.19 14.22
C CYS A 105 4.49 1.32 14.05
N HIS A 106 3.20 1.70 14.00
CA HIS A 106 2.82 3.10 13.85
C HIS A 106 3.31 3.99 14.99
N VAL A 107 3.18 3.51 16.23
CA VAL A 107 3.62 4.23 17.42
C VAL A 107 5.14 4.35 17.44
N LYS A 108 5.88 3.25 17.20
CA LYS A 108 7.35 3.24 17.18
C LYS A 108 7.92 4.24 16.17
N LEU A 109 7.27 4.38 15.02
CA LEU A 109 7.71 5.25 13.95
C LEU A 109 7.11 6.65 13.99
N ALA A 110 6.16 6.90 14.91
CA ALA A 110 5.31 8.09 14.91
C ALA A 110 4.68 8.37 13.54
N LYS A 111 4.27 7.31 12.82
CA LYS A 111 3.67 7.36 11.47
C LYS A 111 2.44 6.47 11.42
N GLY A 112 1.37 6.96 10.79
CA GLY A 112 0.10 6.22 10.70
C GLY A 112 -0.82 6.40 11.92
N PRO A 113 -2.03 5.83 11.85
CA PRO A 113 -3.05 5.98 12.89
C PRO A 113 -2.68 5.27 14.20
N ARG A 114 -3.06 5.88 15.32
CA ARG A 114 -3.00 5.28 16.66
C ARG A 114 -4.28 4.49 16.95
N LEU A 115 -4.26 3.69 18.02
CA LEU A 115 -5.41 2.88 18.42
C LEU A 115 -6.69 3.70 18.66
N VAL A 116 -6.52 4.93 19.16
CA VAL A 116 -7.63 5.86 19.43
C VAL A 116 -8.21 6.48 18.15
N ASP A 117 -7.52 6.37 17.01
CA ASP A 117 -7.92 6.94 15.73
C ASP A 117 -8.82 5.98 14.94
N CYS A 118 -9.85 5.43 15.61
CA CYS A 118 -10.61 4.28 15.12
C CYS A 118 -11.13 4.48 13.69
N ARG A 119 -11.64 5.69 13.38
CA ARG A 119 -12.25 6.03 12.09
C ARG A 119 -11.26 6.27 10.95
N VAL A 120 -9.96 6.38 11.26
CA VAL A 120 -8.92 6.46 10.23
C VAL A 120 -8.73 5.08 9.59
N CYS A 121 -8.69 4.02 10.39
CA CYS A 121 -8.66 2.64 9.90
C CYS A 121 -10.04 2.16 9.43
N HIS A 122 -11.08 2.42 10.23
CA HIS A 122 -12.47 1.99 9.99
C HIS A 122 -13.29 3.10 9.34
N SER A 123 -12.90 3.49 8.12
CA SER A 123 -13.54 4.60 7.40
C SER A 123 -14.87 4.20 6.77
N GLU A 124 -15.97 4.81 7.23
CA GLU A 124 -17.30 4.67 6.62
C GLU A 124 -17.29 5.11 5.16
N ARG A 125 -16.63 6.24 4.85
CA ARG A 125 -16.52 6.77 3.49
C ARG A 125 -15.90 5.74 2.54
N ILE A 126 -14.77 5.16 2.91
CA ILE A 126 -14.07 4.18 2.05
C ILE A 126 -14.92 2.91 1.91
N ALA A 127 -15.57 2.46 2.99
CA ALA A 127 -16.48 1.32 2.93
C ALA A 127 -17.65 1.54 1.97
N SER A 128 -18.27 2.72 2.00
CA SER A 128 -19.35 3.09 1.09
C SER A 128 -18.88 3.18 -0.37
N GLU A 129 -17.72 3.81 -0.61
CA GLU A 129 -17.11 3.91 -1.96
C GLU A 129 -16.83 2.53 -2.56
N TYR A 130 -16.33 1.59 -1.76
CA TYR A 130 -16.07 0.23 -2.21
C TYR A 130 -17.36 -0.57 -2.46
N ALA A 131 -18.37 -0.41 -1.59
CA ALA A 131 -19.66 -1.07 -1.76
C ALA A 131 -20.39 -0.60 -3.03
N ALA A 132 -20.28 0.69 -3.39
CA ALA A 132 -20.90 1.26 -4.59
C ALA A 132 -20.23 0.83 -5.91
N LYS A 133 -19.02 0.27 -5.86
CA LYS A 133 -18.27 -0.23 -7.03
C LYS A 133 -18.54 -1.71 -7.33
N LYS A 134 -19.26 -2.41 -6.47
CA LYS A 134 -19.71 -3.80 -6.67
C LYS A 134 -21.10 -3.84 -7.29
#